data_AF-A0A967F6Y9-F1
#
_entry.id   AF-A0A967F6Y9-F1
#
_cell.length_a   1.000
_cell.length_b   1.000
_cell.length_c   1.000
_cell.angle_alpha   90.00
_cell.angle_beta   90.00
_cell.angle_gamma   90.00
#
_symmetry.space_group_name_H-M   'P 1'
#
loop_
_entity.id
_entity.type
_entity.pdbx_description
1 polymer ?
#
loop_
_entity_poly.entity_id
_entity_poly.type
_entity_poly.pdbx_seq_one_letter_code
_entity_poly.pdbx_strand_id
1 'polypeptide(L)'
;MAKESRRIRLAELAERFDQELRGDGSHEVCGVGTLRDAGPDQLSFLSNKAYRKELSATGAGAVVLHPDDADDCPSNCLLSGDPYLAYARIAALFD
;
A
#
# COMPACT_ATOMS: atom_id res chain seq x y z
N MET A 1 13.98 20.00 -11.16
CA MET A 1 12.82 19.37 -11.82
C MET A 1 11.83 19.07 -10.71
N ALA A 2 10.66 19.71 -10.72
CA ALA A 2 9.65 19.48 -9.68
C ALA A 2 9.08 18.07 -9.90
N LYS A 3 9.34 17.13 -8.98
CA LYS A 3 8.54 15.92 -8.88
C LYS A 3 7.11 16.38 -8.65
N GLU A 4 6.26 16.31 -9.67
CA GLU A 4 4.83 16.47 -9.44
C GLU A 4 4.41 15.37 -8.48
N SER A 5 3.87 15.74 -7.32
CA SER A 5 3.26 14.82 -6.37
C SER A 5 2.01 14.22 -7.00
N ARG A 6 2.18 13.22 -7.86
CA ARG A 6 1.08 12.56 -8.55
C ARG A 6 0.30 11.73 -7.53
N ARG A 7 -0.94 12.15 -7.26
CA ARG A 7 -1.92 11.32 -6.55
C ARG A 7 -2.43 10.24 -7.51
N ILE A 8 -2.44 9.00 -7.04
CA ILE A 8 -2.92 7.85 -7.81
C ILE A 8 -3.97 7.14 -6.97
N ARG A 9 -5.10 6.79 -7.59
CA ARG A 9 -6.19 6.08 -6.92
C ARG A 9 -5.82 4.62 -6.68
N LEU A 10 -6.29 4.05 -5.57
CA LEU A 10 -6.05 2.65 -5.25
C LEU A 10 -6.62 1.70 -6.30
N ALA A 11 -7.78 2.03 -6.91
CA ALA A 11 -8.33 1.26 -8.03
C ALA A 11 -7.39 1.26 -9.25
N GLU A 12 -6.77 2.40 -9.57
CA GLU A 12 -5.82 2.48 -10.68
C GLU A 12 -4.55 1.65 -10.40
N LEU A 13 -4.07 1.66 -9.15
CA LEU A 13 -2.93 0.81 -8.75
C LEU A 13 -3.30 -0.67 -8.83
N ALA A 14 -4.47 -1.06 -8.34
CA ALA A 14 -4.97 -2.42 -8.39
C ALA A 14 -5.03 -2.95 -9.83
N GLU A 15 -5.67 -2.21 -10.73
CA GLU A 15 -5.78 -2.56 -12.15
C GLU A 15 -4.41 -2.61 -12.85
N ARG A 16 -3.55 -1.61 -12.62
CA ARG A 16 -2.26 -1.50 -13.30
C ARG A 16 -1.27 -2.60 -12.91
N PHE A 17 -1.35 -3.07 -11.67
CA PHE A 17 -0.41 -4.06 -11.13
C PHE A 17 -1.04 -5.44 -10.96
N ASP A 18 -2.29 -5.64 -11.40
CA ASP A 18 -3.03 -6.90 -11.27
C ASP A 18 -3.09 -7.37 -9.81
N GLN A 19 -3.48 -6.44 -8.92
CA GLN A 19 -3.63 -6.68 -7.49
C GLN A 19 -5.11 -6.61 -7.10
N GLU A 20 -5.52 -7.42 -6.15
CA GLU A 20 -6.87 -7.31 -5.60
C GLU A 20 -6.93 -6.16 -4.59
N LEU A 21 -7.92 -5.29 -4.72
CA LEU A 21 -8.14 -4.21 -3.76
C LEU A 21 -9.22 -4.61 -2.74
N ARG A 22 -8.88 -4.47 -1.45
CA ARG A 22 -9.84 -4.49 -0.33
C ARG A 22 -9.89 -3.12 0.32
N GLY A 23 -11.01 -2.42 0.17
CA GLY A 23 -11.22 -1.07 0.71
C GLY A 23 -11.81 -0.11 -0.32
N ASP A 24 -11.52 1.18 -0.16
CA ASP A 24 -12.01 2.25 -1.03
C ASP A 24 -11.07 2.49 -2.22
N GLY A 25 -11.53 2.13 -3.43
CA GLY A 25 -10.79 2.34 -4.67
C GLY A 25 -10.66 3.79 -5.12
N SER A 26 -11.45 4.70 -4.56
CA SER A 26 -11.36 6.13 -4.82
C SER A 26 -10.30 6.83 -3.96
N HIS A 27 -9.82 6.18 -2.90
CA HIS A 27 -8.74 6.71 -2.05
C HIS A 27 -7.48 6.94 -2.87
N GLU A 28 -6.78 8.03 -2.60
CA GLU A 28 -5.59 8.45 -3.35
C GLU A 28 -4.35 8.41 -2.47
N VAL A 29 -3.26 7.89 -3.02
CA VAL A 29 -1.93 7.95 -2.40
C VAL A 29 -0.99 8.79 -3.28
N CYS A 30 -0.11 9.57 -2.65
CA CYS A 30 0.86 10.43 -3.33
C CYS A 30 2.32 10.11 -2.97
N GLY A 31 2.56 9.05 -2.22
CA GLY A 31 3.90 8.64 -1.82
C GLY A 31 3.93 7.29 -1.14
N VAL A 32 5.10 6.94 -0.63
CA VAL A 32 5.36 5.68 0.07
C VAL A 32 5.95 5.93 1.46
N GLY A 33 5.76 4.96 2.37
CA GLY A 33 6.31 5.00 3.72
C GLY A 33 6.37 3.62 4.37
N THR A 34 7.08 3.52 5.51
CA THR A 34 7.13 2.31 6.33
C THR A 34 5.80 2.10 7.07
N LEU A 35 5.49 0.89 7.53
CA LEU A 35 4.25 0.62 8.29
C LEU A 35 4.12 1.54 9.51
N ARG A 36 5.25 1.91 10.10
CA ARG A 36 5.34 2.74 11.30
C ARG A 36 5.13 4.23 11.05
N ASP A 37 5.66 4.76 9.95
CA ASP A 37 5.74 6.20 9.71
C ASP A 37 4.83 6.69 8.57
N ALA A 38 4.26 5.78 7.77
CA ALA A 38 3.36 6.13 6.68
C ALA A 38 2.08 6.79 7.20
N GLY A 39 1.75 7.93 6.58
CA GLY A 39 0.49 8.64 6.78
C GLY A 39 -0.63 8.20 5.83
N PRO A 40 -1.82 8.82 5.95
CA PRO A 40 -3.04 8.41 5.23
C PRO A 40 -2.97 8.61 3.71
N ASP A 41 -2.02 9.41 3.22
CA ASP A 41 -1.79 9.62 1.78
C ASP A 41 -0.61 8.77 1.25
N GLN A 42 -0.08 7.84 2.05
CA GLN A 42 1.08 7.02 1.69
C GLN A 42 0.74 5.54 1.61
N LEU A 43 1.39 4.85 0.66
CA LEU A 43 1.38 3.41 0.52
C LEU A 43 2.49 2.79 1.37
N SER A 44 2.17 1.71 2.09
CA SER A 44 3.16 0.86 2.75
C SER A 44 3.04 -0.60 2.31
N PHE A 45 3.82 -1.49 2.91
CA PHE A 45 3.76 -2.91 2.61
C PHE A 45 4.08 -3.78 3.82
N LEU A 46 3.52 -4.98 3.83
CA LEU A 46 3.86 -6.06 4.75
C LEU A 46 4.29 -7.29 3.93
N SER A 47 5.59 -7.58 3.94
CA SER A 47 6.15 -8.82 3.34
C SER A 47 6.67 -9.81 4.39
N ASN A 48 7.08 -9.32 5.57
CA ASN A 48 7.55 -10.15 6.66
C ASN A 48 6.53 -10.15 7.81
N LYS A 49 5.97 -11.33 8.09
CA LYS A 49 4.95 -11.59 9.12
C LYS A 49 5.37 -11.13 10.53
N ALA A 50 6.67 -10.94 10.80
CA ALA A 50 7.15 -10.38 12.06
C ALA A 50 6.63 -8.96 12.35
N TYR A 51 6.26 -8.20 11.31
CA TYR A 51 5.79 -6.82 11.42
C TYR A 51 4.27 -6.66 11.46
N ARG A 52 3.49 -7.75 11.65
CA ARG A 52 2.02 -7.66 11.80
C ARG A 52 1.57 -6.73 12.92
N LYS A 53 2.36 -6.64 14.01
CA LYS A 53 2.08 -5.68 15.09
C LYS A 53 2.16 -4.23 14.62
N GLU A 54 3.03 -3.93 13.66
CA GLU A 54 3.13 -2.60 13.06
C GLU A 54 1.99 -2.37 12.05
N LEU A 55 1.58 -3.42 11.31
CA LEU A 55 0.41 -3.38 10.44
C LEU A 55 -0.84 -2.92 11.20
N SER A 56 -1.16 -3.54 12.34
CA SER A 56 -2.38 -3.20 13.10
C SER A 56 -2.37 -1.79 13.68
N ALA A 57 -1.20 -1.14 13.76
CA ALA A 57 -1.05 0.23 14.26
C ALA A 57 -0.72 1.24 13.14
N THR A 58 -0.74 0.81 11.87
CA THR A 58 -0.30 1.66 10.77
C THR A 58 -1.25 2.82 10.50
N GLY A 59 -0.69 3.98 10.16
CA GLY A 59 -1.43 5.14 9.66
C GLY A 59 -1.50 5.19 8.12
N ALA A 60 -0.96 4.18 7.43
CA ALA A 60 -0.88 4.16 5.98
C ALA A 60 -2.27 4.20 5.33
N GLY A 61 -2.41 5.01 4.28
CA GLY A 61 -3.63 5.06 3.47
C GLY A 61 -3.96 3.74 2.78
N ALA A 62 -2.91 3.00 2.41
CA ALA A 62 -3.04 1.64 1.94
C ALA A 62 -1.79 0.80 2.24
N VAL A 63 -1.96 -0.52 2.35
CA VAL A 63 -0.87 -1.47 2.55
C VAL A 63 -0.89 -2.58 1.50
N VAL A 64 0.25 -2.83 0.87
CA VAL A 64 0.45 -4.01 0.02
C VAL A 64 0.81 -5.21 0.89
N LEU A 65 0.00 -6.26 0.91
CA LEU A 65 0.17 -7.40 1.82
C LEU A 65 -0.36 -8.70 1.24
N HIS A 66 -0.04 -9.83 1.90
CA HIS A 66 -0.56 -11.13 1.50
C HIS A 66 -2.03 -11.28 1.93
N PRO A 67 -2.93 -11.92 1.14
CA PRO A 67 -4.33 -12.10 1.52
C PRO A 67 -4.56 -12.60 2.95
N ASP A 68 -3.71 -13.53 3.44
CA ASP A 68 -3.73 -14.04 4.82
C ASP A 68 -3.63 -12.97 5.92
N ASP A 69 -3.07 -11.80 5.62
CA ASP A 69 -2.82 -10.71 6.57
C ASP A 69 -3.87 -9.58 6.43
N ALA A 70 -4.82 -9.72 5.49
CA ALA A 70 -5.78 -8.68 5.17
C ALA A 70 -6.76 -8.37 6.31
N ASP A 71 -7.05 -9.34 7.17
CA ASP A 71 -7.94 -9.13 8.33
C ASP A 71 -7.28 -8.36 9.47
N ASP A 72 -5.94 -8.31 9.50
CA ASP A 72 -5.16 -7.56 10.50
C ASP A 72 -4.88 -6.09 10.08
N CYS A 73 -5.24 -5.74 8.83
CA CYS A 73 -5.01 -4.45 8.18
C CYS A 73 -6.16 -3.47 8.51
N PRO A 74 -5.92 -2.36 9.23
CA PRO A 74 -6.98 -1.42 9.62
C PRO A 74 -7.36 -0.43 8.50
N SER A 75 -6.60 -0.39 7.40
CA SER A 75 -6.78 0.53 6.28
C SER A 75 -7.05 -0.22 4.98
N ASN A 76 -6.97 0.47 3.83
CA ASN A 76 -7.13 -0.17 2.53
C ASN A 76 -5.95 -1.12 2.26
N CYS A 77 -6.16 -2.23 1.55
CA CYS A 77 -5.09 -3.17 1.29
C CYS A 77 -5.09 -3.61 -0.18
N LEU A 78 -3.90 -3.68 -0.79
CA LEU A 78 -3.66 -4.30 -2.10
C LEU A 78 -3.09 -5.69 -1.85
N LEU A 79 -3.85 -6.72 -2.21
CA LEU A 79 -3.51 -8.10 -1.91
C LEU A 79 -2.61 -8.67 -3.00
N SER A 80 -1.45 -9.18 -2.59
CA SER A 80 -0.41 -9.73 -3.45
C SER A 80 0.10 -11.07 -2.94
N GLY A 81 0.36 -12.01 -3.85
CA GLY A 81 1.13 -13.21 -3.52
C GLY A 81 2.61 -12.92 -3.22
N ASP A 82 3.15 -11.81 -3.73
CA ASP A 82 4.49 -11.29 -3.43
C ASP A 82 4.40 -9.79 -3.07
N PRO A 83 4.14 -9.47 -1.79
CA PRO A 83 3.94 -8.08 -1.36
C PRO A 83 5.17 -7.19 -1.57
N TYR A 84 6.38 -7.75 -1.47
CA TYR A 84 7.61 -6.98 -1.66
C TYR A 84 7.78 -6.55 -3.12
N LEU A 85 7.61 -7.49 -4.06
CA LEU A 85 7.72 -7.18 -5.48
C LEU A 85 6.62 -6.23 -5.94
N ALA A 86 5.37 -6.45 -5.52
CA ALA A 86 4.25 -5.57 -5.85
C ALA A 86 4.50 -4.15 -5.33
N TYR A 87 4.91 -4.01 -4.06
CA TYR A 87 5.27 -2.72 -3.48
C TYR A 87 6.40 -2.04 -4.25
N ALA A 88 7.50 -2.74 -4.56
CA ALA A 88 8.63 -2.14 -5.25
C ALA A 88 8.23 -1.56 -6.63
N ARG A 89 7.36 -2.27 -7.36
CA ARG A 89 6.83 -1.82 -8.65
C ARG A 89 5.91 -0.60 -8.52
N ILE A 90 5.08 -0.55 -7.49
CA ILE A 90 4.19 0.58 -7.22
C ILE A 90 4.98 1.80 -6.71
N ALA A 91 5.92 1.58 -5.80
CA ALA A 91 6.76 2.62 -5.20
C ALA A 91 7.57 3.39 -6.24
N ALA A 92 8.01 2.72 -7.32
CA ALA A 92 8.69 3.34 -8.45
C ALA A 92 7.85 4.39 -9.20
N LEU A 93 6.53 4.48 -8.96
CA LEU A 93 5.68 5.55 -9.48
C LEU A 93 5.80 6.87 -8.70
N PHE A 94 6.35 6.80 -7.48
CA PHE A 94 6.49 7.93 -6.56
C PHE A 94 7.97 8.34 -6.36
N ASP A 95 8.90 7.64 -7.03
CA ASP A 95 10.32 8.01 -7.11
C ASP A 95 10.64 8.98 -8.25
#